data_AF-A0A7V6NLS1-F1
#
_entry.id   AF-A0A7V6NLS1-F1
#
_cell.length_a   1.000
_cell.length_b   1.000
_cell.length_c   1.000
_cell.angle_alpha   90.00
_cell.angle_beta   90.00
_cell.angle_gamma   90.00
#
_symmetry.space_group_name_H-M   'P 1'
#
loop_
_entity.id
_entity.type
_entity.pdbx_description
1 polymer ?
#
loop_
_entity_poly.entity_id
_entity_poly.type
_entity_poly.pdbx_seq_one_letter_code
_entity_poly.pdbx_strand_id
1 'polypeptide(L)'
;MGLEVVVAPNSMKGEEYLQNYPKARAEDVLWAFENKDIKAIIANIGGNDSERVLPYLKADVIKNNPKIFIGYSDVMNLHLFCYKAGLSTFYGHNLLPTLAETPNFHPYSRYWFERVLFSNRPIGKINPAETFSCDENNYFDKSYAKTYHKETGYLLIQGSGKVQGRLLGGHTGIKSFPGLMVDDFAEKILFIEDIPEFFSPKHLADFADWLGNIGALQKLKGILIGKLCEYKSFDAH
;
A
#
# COMPACT_ATOMS: atom_id res chain seq x y z
N MET A 1 -0.48 -14.82 -16.20
CA MET A 1 0.17 -15.10 -14.89
C MET A 1 -0.09 -16.52 -14.39
N GLY A 2 -1.08 -17.27 -14.91
CA GLY A 2 -1.30 -18.67 -14.50
C GLY A 2 -1.85 -18.83 -13.07
N LEU A 3 -2.43 -17.76 -12.52
CA LEU A 3 -3.08 -17.78 -11.21
C LEU A 3 -4.53 -18.26 -11.35
N GLU A 4 -5.00 -19.01 -10.36
CA GLU A 4 -6.41 -19.26 -10.13
C GLU A 4 -6.95 -18.23 -9.12
N VAL A 5 -8.06 -17.58 -9.46
CA VAL A 5 -8.65 -16.52 -8.63
C VAL A 5 -9.86 -17.07 -7.91
N VAL A 6 -9.83 -16.97 -6.58
CA VAL A 6 -10.95 -17.33 -5.70
C VAL A 6 -11.46 -16.07 -5.03
N VAL A 7 -12.76 -15.83 -5.13
CA VAL A 7 -13.44 -14.68 -4.53
C VAL A 7 -13.81 -15.02 -3.10
N ALA A 8 -13.56 -14.10 -2.16
CA ALA A 8 -13.93 -14.31 -0.77
C ALA A 8 -15.47 -14.23 -0.60
N PRO A 9 -16.05 -14.91 0.41
CA PRO A 9 -17.50 -15.08 0.52
C PRO A 9 -18.33 -13.78 0.53
N ASN A 10 -17.78 -12.68 1.07
CA ASN A 10 -18.49 -11.42 1.21
C ASN A 10 -18.03 -10.34 0.21
N SER A 11 -16.85 -10.46 -0.40
CA SER A 11 -16.17 -9.38 -1.12
C SER A 11 -16.92 -8.82 -2.34
N MET A 12 -17.94 -9.53 -2.84
CA MET A 12 -18.76 -9.12 -4.00
C MET A 12 -20.21 -8.78 -3.63
N LYS A 13 -20.54 -8.63 -2.35
CA LYS A 13 -21.90 -8.29 -1.89
C LYS A 13 -22.30 -6.82 -2.08
N GLY A 14 -21.43 -6.01 -2.68
CA GLY A 14 -21.67 -4.60 -2.98
C GLY A 14 -21.24 -3.65 -1.86
N GLU A 15 -21.06 -2.38 -2.23
CA GLU A 15 -20.52 -1.33 -1.36
C GLU A 15 -21.37 -1.12 -0.11
N GLU A 16 -22.69 -0.99 -0.26
CA GLU A 16 -23.62 -0.77 0.87
C GLU A 16 -23.53 -1.88 1.92
N TYR A 17 -23.45 -3.15 1.48
CA TYR A 17 -23.27 -4.27 2.40
C TYR A 17 -21.91 -4.18 3.10
N LEU A 18 -20.83 -4.00 2.36
CA LEU A 18 -19.49 -3.97 2.94
C LEU A 18 -19.29 -2.79 3.91
N GLN A 19 -19.92 -1.65 3.64
CA GLN A 19 -19.93 -0.48 4.51
C GLN A 19 -20.68 -0.77 5.83
N ASN A 20 -21.83 -1.44 5.76
CA ASN A 20 -22.65 -1.73 6.93
C ASN A 20 -22.15 -2.92 7.77
N TYR A 21 -21.39 -3.83 7.18
CA TYR A 21 -20.94 -5.08 7.84
C TYR A 21 -19.40 -5.20 7.89
N PRO A 22 -18.69 -4.37 8.68
CA PRO A 22 -17.22 -4.49 8.82
C PRO A 22 -16.77 -5.85 9.36
N LYS A 23 -17.60 -6.53 10.17
CA LYS A 23 -17.33 -7.91 10.61
C LYS A 23 -17.26 -8.88 9.43
N ALA A 24 -18.10 -8.74 8.41
CA ALA A 24 -18.08 -9.59 7.23
C ALA A 24 -16.79 -9.40 6.41
N ARG A 25 -16.26 -8.17 6.34
CA ARG A 25 -14.93 -7.90 5.77
C ARG A 25 -13.81 -8.59 6.56
N ALA A 26 -13.90 -8.60 7.89
CA ALA A 26 -12.93 -9.31 8.73
C ALA A 26 -13.01 -10.83 8.55
N GLU A 27 -14.22 -11.38 8.44
CA GLU A 27 -14.46 -12.80 8.16
C GLU A 27 -13.82 -13.22 6.84
N ASP A 28 -13.89 -12.40 5.79
CA ASP A 28 -13.19 -12.67 4.52
C ASP A 28 -11.66 -12.67 4.66
N VAL A 29 -11.10 -11.73 5.42
CA VAL A 29 -9.65 -11.71 5.71
C VAL A 29 -9.23 -12.97 6.46
N LEU A 30 -9.93 -13.32 7.54
CA LEU A 30 -9.63 -14.51 8.34
C LEU A 30 -9.80 -15.79 7.54
N TRP A 31 -10.90 -15.92 6.79
CA TRP A 31 -11.15 -17.04 5.87
C TRP A 31 -10.00 -17.20 4.89
N ALA A 32 -9.55 -16.11 4.27
CA ALA A 32 -8.45 -16.15 3.30
C ALA A 32 -7.12 -16.56 3.95
N PHE A 33 -6.85 -16.18 5.21
CA PHE A 33 -5.68 -16.61 5.95
C PHE A 33 -5.78 -18.10 6.37
N GLU A 34 -6.91 -18.54 6.90
CA GLU A 34 -7.13 -19.92 7.38
C GLU A 34 -7.16 -20.94 6.24
N ASN A 35 -7.66 -20.54 5.06
CA ASN A 35 -7.74 -21.39 3.90
C ASN A 35 -6.33 -21.75 3.38
N LYS A 36 -5.98 -23.04 3.45
CA LYS A 36 -4.65 -23.55 3.07
C LYS A 36 -4.41 -23.56 1.57
N ASP A 37 -5.45 -23.50 0.75
CA ASP A 37 -5.33 -23.46 -0.71
C ASP A 37 -4.97 -22.06 -1.21
N ILE A 38 -5.35 -21.02 -0.46
CA ILE A 38 -5.01 -19.62 -0.77
C ILE A 38 -3.54 -19.32 -0.42
N LYS A 39 -2.76 -18.95 -1.44
CA LYS A 39 -1.32 -18.62 -1.32
C LYS A 39 -1.04 -17.11 -1.30
N ALA A 40 -1.96 -16.29 -1.81
CA ALA A 40 -1.87 -14.85 -1.81
C ALA A 40 -3.26 -14.23 -1.65
N ILE A 41 -3.31 -13.10 -0.94
CA ILE A 41 -4.49 -12.28 -0.73
C ILE A 41 -4.20 -10.93 -1.39
N ILE A 42 -5.04 -10.54 -2.35
CA ILE A 42 -4.93 -9.28 -3.08
C ILE A 42 -6.18 -8.46 -2.75
N ALA A 43 -5.99 -7.27 -2.19
CA ALA A 43 -7.11 -6.37 -1.91
C ALA A 43 -7.75 -5.88 -3.22
N ASN A 44 -9.07 -5.80 -3.27
CA ASN A 44 -9.78 -5.33 -4.46
C ASN A 44 -9.47 -3.85 -4.74
N ILE A 45 -9.62 -3.02 -3.71
CA ILE A 45 -9.46 -1.57 -3.73
C ILE A 45 -9.25 -1.07 -2.30
N GLY A 46 -8.80 0.18 -2.15
CA GLY A 46 -8.79 0.90 -0.88
C GLY A 46 -10.19 1.35 -0.43
N GLY A 47 -10.25 2.44 0.32
CA GLY A 47 -11.46 2.90 0.98
C GLY A 47 -11.12 4.01 1.98
N ASN A 48 -11.89 4.11 3.07
CA ASN A 48 -11.67 5.11 4.12
C ASN A 48 -12.16 4.65 5.51
N ASP A 49 -12.42 3.35 5.71
CA ASP A 49 -13.05 2.85 6.94
C ASP A 49 -12.58 1.46 7.37
N SER A 50 -11.47 0.96 6.80
CA SER A 50 -10.91 -0.36 7.14
C SER A 50 -10.50 -0.49 8.62
N GLU A 51 -10.30 0.62 9.34
CA GLU A 51 -10.10 0.62 10.79
C GLU A 51 -11.25 -0.07 11.55
N ARG A 52 -12.49 -0.01 11.02
CA ARG A 52 -13.67 -0.68 11.59
C ARG A 52 -13.58 -2.20 11.51
N VAL A 53 -12.68 -2.74 10.69
CA VAL A 53 -12.42 -4.18 10.54
C VAL A 53 -11.52 -4.69 11.66
N LEU A 54 -10.60 -3.85 12.17
CA LEU A 54 -9.56 -4.24 13.12
C LEU A 54 -10.07 -4.96 14.39
N PRO A 55 -11.18 -4.53 15.05
CA PRO A 55 -11.67 -5.19 16.26
C PRO A 55 -12.11 -6.65 16.07
N TYR A 56 -12.35 -7.07 14.83
CA TYR A 56 -12.82 -8.42 14.50
C TYR A 56 -11.70 -9.35 14.03
N LEU A 57 -10.50 -8.81 13.77
CA LEU A 57 -9.35 -9.59 13.34
C LEU A 57 -8.69 -10.31 14.52
N LYS A 58 -7.97 -11.39 14.22
CA LYS A 58 -7.29 -12.24 15.20
C LYS A 58 -5.81 -12.37 14.82
N ALA A 59 -4.93 -11.80 15.63
CA ALA A 59 -3.49 -11.81 15.36
C ALA A 59 -2.93 -13.23 15.24
N ASP A 60 -3.40 -14.17 16.08
CA ASP A 60 -2.96 -15.56 16.05
C ASP A 60 -3.31 -16.27 14.74
N VAL A 61 -4.43 -15.92 14.10
CA VAL A 61 -4.80 -16.47 12.80
C VAL A 61 -3.79 -16.05 11.74
N ILE A 62 -3.41 -14.78 11.71
CA ILE A 62 -2.43 -14.26 10.74
C ILE A 62 -1.04 -14.84 11.01
N LYS A 63 -0.61 -14.81 12.28
CA LYS A 63 0.70 -15.32 12.72
C LYS A 63 0.90 -16.81 12.36
N ASN A 64 -0.14 -17.62 12.52
CA ASN A 64 -0.08 -19.07 12.26
C ASN A 64 -0.34 -19.44 10.79
N ASN A 65 -0.67 -18.47 9.93
CA ASN A 65 -0.96 -18.70 8.51
C ASN A 65 -0.23 -17.71 7.58
N PRO A 66 1.11 -17.59 7.67
CA PRO A 66 1.84 -16.60 6.88
C PRO A 66 1.65 -16.84 5.38
N LYS A 67 1.20 -15.82 4.66
CA LYS A 67 1.05 -15.81 3.19
C LYS A 67 1.16 -14.39 2.65
N ILE A 68 1.22 -14.27 1.32
CA ILE A 68 1.28 -12.96 0.66
C ILE A 68 -0.01 -12.20 0.95
N PHE A 69 0.11 -10.97 1.42
CA PHE A 69 -0.98 -10.00 1.52
C PHE A 69 -0.51 -8.70 0.84
N ILE A 70 -1.23 -8.25 -0.18
CA ILE A 70 -0.87 -7.09 -1.00
C ILE A 70 -2.06 -6.14 -1.21
N GLY A 71 -1.76 -4.85 -1.10
CA GLY A 71 -2.64 -3.74 -1.42
C GLY A 71 -2.01 -2.40 -1.05
N TYR A 72 -2.75 -1.31 -1.25
CA TYR A 72 -2.32 0.05 -0.89
C TYR A 72 -3.52 0.93 -0.52
N SER A 73 -3.24 2.17 -0.10
CA SER A 73 -4.22 3.13 0.43
C SER A 73 -4.81 2.61 1.74
N ASP A 74 -6.12 2.70 2.00
CA ASP A 74 -6.77 2.29 3.25
C ASP A 74 -6.49 0.83 3.67
N VAL A 75 -6.08 -0.03 2.73
CA VAL A 75 -5.58 -1.39 3.03
C VAL A 75 -4.40 -1.35 4.03
N MET A 76 -3.71 -0.22 4.18
CA MET A 76 -2.67 0.04 5.17
C MET A 76 -3.05 -0.38 6.59
N ASN A 77 -4.29 -0.19 7.06
CA ASN A 77 -4.68 -0.64 8.40
C ASN A 77 -4.54 -2.16 8.56
N LEU A 78 -4.88 -2.92 7.51
CA LEU A 78 -4.68 -4.37 7.49
C LEU A 78 -3.19 -4.74 7.40
N HIS A 79 -2.38 -3.97 6.66
CA HIS A 79 -0.92 -4.12 6.65
C HIS A 79 -0.30 -3.92 8.03
N LEU A 80 -0.71 -2.88 8.75
CA LEU A 80 -0.22 -2.57 10.09
C LEU A 80 -0.67 -3.62 11.11
N PHE A 81 -1.90 -4.14 10.97
CA PHE A 81 -2.35 -5.27 11.77
C PHE A 81 -1.50 -6.52 11.52
N CYS A 82 -1.22 -6.85 10.25
CA CYS A 82 -0.32 -7.96 9.89
C CYS A 82 1.08 -7.76 10.47
N TYR A 83 1.63 -6.55 10.37
CA TYR A 83 2.92 -6.18 10.95
C TYR A 83 2.94 -6.42 12.47
N LYS A 84 1.91 -5.99 13.20
CA LYS A 84 1.77 -6.24 14.64
C LYS A 84 1.60 -7.72 14.98
N ALA A 85 1.00 -8.50 14.09
CA ALA A 85 0.94 -9.95 14.20
C ALA A 85 2.26 -10.67 13.83
N GLY A 86 3.29 -9.93 13.40
CA GLY A 86 4.60 -10.48 13.01
C GLY A 86 4.71 -10.93 11.56
N LEU A 87 3.77 -10.55 10.70
CA LEU A 87 3.77 -10.88 9.27
C LEU A 87 4.25 -9.68 8.43
N SER A 88 5.25 -9.93 7.59
CA SER A 88 5.65 -8.98 6.53
C SER A 88 4.66 -9.06 5.37
N THR A 89 4.18 -7.90 4.92
CA THR A 89 3.24 -7.78 3.79
C THR A 89 3.84 -6.92 2.67
N PHE A 90 3.10 -6.77 1.57
CA PHE A 90 3.55 -6.03 0.40
C PHE A 90 2.65 -4.79 0.20
N TYR A 91 3.17 -3.60 0.45
CA TYR A 91 2.48 -2.37 0.08
C TYR A 91 2.62 -2.16 -1.43
N GLY A 92 1.55 -2.31 -2.18
CA GLY A 92 1.60 -2.40 -3.64
C GLY A 92 0.23 -2.55 -4.27
N HIS A 93 0.17 -3.06 -5.49
CA HIS A 93 -1.02 -2.98 -6.34
C HIS A 93 -2.27 -3.68 -5.78
N ASN A 94 -3.37 -2.94 -5.74
CA ASN A 94 -4.73 -3.47 -5.58
C ASN A 94 -5.22 -4.06 -6.93
N LEU A 95 -6.26 -4.92 -6.89
CA LEU A 95 -6.83 -5.54 -8.08
C LEU A 95 -7.39 -4.51 -9.07
N LEU A 96 -8.36 -3.70 -8.63
CA LEU A 96 -9.15 -2.82 -9.51
C LEU A 96 -8.34 -1.66 -10.11
N PRO A 97 -7.61 -0.83 -9.33
CA PRO A 97 -6.96 0.35 -9.89
C PRO A 97 -5.73 0.05 -10.75
N THR A 98 -5.08 -1.11 -10.58
CA THR A 98 -3.81 -1.39 -11.25
C THR A 98 -3.77 -2.71 -12.02
N LEU A 99 -4.09 -3.85 -11.39
CA LEU A 99 -4.02 -5.15 -12.08
C LEU A 99 -5.08 -5.27 -13.19
N ALA A 100 -6.24 -4.67 -12.96
CA ALA A 100 -7.35 -4.61 -13.90
C ALA A 100 -7.34 -3.35 -14.79
N GLU A 101 -6.21 -2.63 -14.86
CA GLU A 101 -6.08 -1.50 -15.78
C GLU A 101 -6.31 -1.93 -17.24
N THR A 102 -7.07 -1.11 -17.96
CA THR A 102 -7.38 -1.31 -19.38
C THR A 102 -6.49 -0.43 -20.27
N PRO A 103 -6.18 -0.87 -21.50
CA PRO A 103 -6.48 -2.20 -22.04
C PRO A 103 -5.53 -3.29 -21.51
N ASN A 104 -4.44 -2.92 -20.84
CA ASN A 104 -3.42 -3.84 -20.39
C ASN A 104 -2.88 -3.45 -19.01
N PHE A 105 -2.49 -4.46 -18.23
CA PHE A 105 -1.71 -4.26 -17.03
C PHE A 105 -0.38 -3.57 -17.37
N HIS A 106 -0.16 -2.35 -16.86
CA HIS A 106 0.99 -1.53 -17.22
C HIS A 106 2.32 -2.29 -17.04
N PRO A 107 3.24 -2.26 -18.03
CA PRO A 107 4.44 -3.10 -18.02
C PRO A 107 5.33 -2.92 -16.80
N TYR A 108 5.47 -1.69 -16.28
CA TYR A 108 6.29 -1.42 -15.10
C TYR A 108 5.67 -2.06 -13.84
N SER A 109 4.37 -1.86 -13.65
CA SER A 109 3.60 -2.45 -12.54
C SER A 109 3.62 -3.98 -12.61
N ARG A 110 3.42 -4.55 -13.80
CA ARG A 110 3.49 -6.00 -14.03
C ARG A 110 4.86 -6.57 -13.72
N TYR A 111 5.92 -5.93 -14.21
CA TYR A 111 7.29 -6.35 -13.95
C TYR A 111 7.57 -6.45 -12.45
N TRP A 112 7.24 -5.41 -11.68
CA TRP A 112 7.49 -5.42 -10.24
C TRP A 112 6.59 -6.40 -9.49
N PHE A 113 5.33 -6.55 -9.90
CA PHE A 113 4.43 -7.57 -9.34
C PHE A 113 5.03 -8.98 -9.51
N GLU A 114 5.47 -9.33 -10.72
CA GLU A 114 6.10 -10.63 -11.00
C GLU A 114 7.47 -10.75 -10.29
N ARG A 115 8.32 -9.72 -10.34
CA ARG A 115 9.65 -9.72 -9.72
C ARG A 115 9.61 -9.94 -8.22
N VAL A 116 8.64 -9.34 -7.53
CA VAL A 116 8.53 -9.35 -6.07
C VAL A 116 7.78 -10.58 -5.57
N LEU A 117 6.71 -11.02 -6.26
CA LEU A 117 5.83 -12.07 -5.75
C LEU A 117 6.09 -13.47 -6.33
N PHE A 118 6.80 -13.57 -7.47
CA PHE A 118 7.05 -14.85 -8.15
C PHE A 118 8.52 -15.27 -8.15
N SER A 119 9.37 -14.54 -7.42
CA SER A 119 10.80 -14.80 -7.33
C SER A 119 11.29 -14.68 -5.90
N ASN A 120 12.10 -15.63 -5.45
CA ASN A 120 12.79 -15.58 -4.15
C ASN A 120 14.17 -14.89 -4.22
N ARG A 121 14.55 -14.34 -5.37
CA ARG A 121 15.81 -13.60 -5.53
C ARG A 121 15.69 -12.21 -4.88
N PRO A 122 16.80 -11.63 -4.37
CA PRO A 122 16.80 -10.25 -3.89
C PRO A 122 16.19 -9.29 -4.93
N ILE A 123 15.25 -8.44 -4.50
CA ILE A 123 14.52 -7.50 -5.38
C ILE A 123 15.50 -6.68 -6.22
N GLY A 124 16.53 -6.14 -5.56
CA GLY A 124 17.58 -5.34 -6.17
C GLY A 124 17.24 -3.86 -6.18
N LYS A 125 17.83 -3.12 -7.13
CA LYS A 125 17.57 -1.68 -7.30
C LYS A 125 16.21 -1.50 -7.97
N ILE A 126 15.33 -0.73 -7.32
CA ILE A 126 14.11 -0.22 -7.96
C ILE A 126 14.51 1.01 -8.75
N ASN A 127 14.29 0.98 -10.06
CA ASN A 127 14.49 2.12 -10.96
C ASN A 127 13.14 2.83 -11.14
N PRO A 128 13.12 4.16 -11.36
CA PRO A 128 11.86 4.85 -11.65
C PRO A 128 11.20 4.30 -12.91
N ALA A 129 9.87 4.37 -12.97
CA ALA A 129 9.14 4.12 -14.20
C ALA A 129 9.53 5.15 -15.26
N GLU A 130 9.38 4.80 -16.55
CA GLU A 130 9.57 5.76 -17.64
C GLU A 130 8.37 6.71 -17.78
N THR A 131 7.20 6.24 -17.38
CA THR A 131 5.94 6.97 -17.47
C THR A 131 5.06 6.76 -16.24
N PHE A 132 4.16 7.72 -16.01
CA PHE A 132 3.13 7.66 -14.97
C PHE A 132 1.79 8.18 -15.51
N SER A 133 0.69 7.87 -14.83
CA SER A 133 -0.64 8.39 -15.15
C SER A 133 -1.41 8.67 -13.85
N CYS A 134 -2.29 9.67 -13.90
CA CYS A 134 -3.25 9.99 -12.85
C CYS A 134 -4.70 9.85 -13.30
N ASP A 135 -4.91 9.36 -14.51
CA ASP A 135 -6.24 9.12 -15.03
C ASP A 135 -6.89 7.99 -14.24
N GLU A 136 -8.17 8.18 -13.92
CA GLU A 136 -9.00 7.13 -13.34
C GLU A 136 -9.22 6.00 -14.35
N ASN A 137 -9.43 4.77 -13.85
CA ASN A 137 -9.84 3.68 -14.73
C ASN A 137 -11.28 3.91 -15.21
N ASN A 138 -11.54 3.58 -16.47
CA ASN A 138 -12.91 3.39 -16.95
C ASN A 138 -13.29 1.90 -16.88
N TYR A 139 -13.96 1.50 -15.81
CA TYR A 139 -14.35 0.10 -15.59
C TYR A 139 -15.42 -0.43 -16.56
N PHE A 140 -16.04 0.46 -17.35
CA PHE A 140 -17.10 0.11 -18.29
C PHE A 140 -16.62 0.04 -19.75
N ASP A 141 -15.44 0.60 -20.05
CA ASP A 141 -14.83 0.59 -21.38
C ASP A 141 -13.49 -0.15 -21.35
N LYS A 142 -13.51 -1.39 -21.86
CA LYS A 142 -12.30 -2.24 -21.95
C LYS A 142 -11.25 -1.71 -22.94
N SER A 143 -11.63 -0.77 -23.80
CA SER A 143 -10.72 -0.15 -24.77
C SER A 143 -10.11 1.15 -24.26
N TYR A 144 -10.64 1.69 -23.15
CA TYR A 144 -10.10 2.91 -22.56
C TYR A 144 -8.64 2.71 -22.17
N ALA A 145 -7.79 3.61 -22.65
CA ALA A 145 -6.38 3.66 -22.33
C ALA A 145 -6.09 4.98 -21.63
N LYS A 146 -5.44 4.91 -20.47
CA LYS A 146 -5.00 6.10 -19.75
C LYS A 146 -3.97 6.89 -20.55
N THR A 147 -3.94 8.20 -20.32
CA THR A 147 -2.87 9.06 -20.79
C THR A 147 -1.66 8.92 -19.87
N TYR A 148 -0.53 8.54 -20.45
CA TYR A 148 0.73 8.40 -19.73
C TYR A 148 1.66 9.57 -20.03
N HIS A 149 2.28 10.11 -18.99
CA HIS A 149 3.22 11.22 -19.03
C HIS A 149 4.62 10.73 -18.68
N LYS A 150 5.65 11.41 -19.20
CA LYS A 150 7.04 11.08 -18.91
C LYS A 150 7.37 11.34 -17.43
N GLU A 151 8.03 10.38 -16.81
CA GLU A 151 8.55 10.50 -15.45
C GLU A 151 9.98 11.08 -15.44
N THR A 152 10.29 11.91 -14.44
CA THR A 152 11.60 12.55 -14.28
C THR A 152 12.50 11.80 -13.29
N GLY A 153 11.94 10.86 -12.54
CA GLY A 153 12.67 9.93 -11.69
C GLY A 153 12.72 10.37 -10.23
N TYR A 154 13.74 9.94 -9.51
CA TYR A 154 13.85 10.23 -8.07
C TYR A 154 14.47 11.60 -7.82
N LEU A 155 13.89 12.33 -6.87
CA LEU A 155 14.42 13.59 -6.35
C LEU A 155 14.97 13.38 -4.94
N LEU A 156 16.24 13.74 -4.73
CA LEU A 156 16.83 13.79 -3.39
C LEU A 156 16.57 15.17 -2.79
N ILE A 157 15.62 15.26 -1.86
CA ILE A 157 15.28 16.52 -1.19
C ILE A 157 16.43 16.99 -0.27
N GLN A 158 16.95 16.07 0.55
CA GLN A 158 18.00 16.36 1.51
C GLN A 158 18.77 15.10 1.92
N GLY A 159 19.86 15.29 2.65
CA GLY A 159 20.71 14.22 3.15
C GLY A 159 21.81 13.83 2.19
N SER A 160 22.79 13.07 2.68
CA SER A 160 23.91 12.58 1.87
C SER A 160 24.32 11.17 2.33
N GLY A 161 25.05 10.46 1.47
CA GLY A 161 25.53 9.11 1.76
C GLY A 161 24.49 8.02 1.48
N LYS A 162 24.69 6.85 2.11
CA LYS A 162 23.86 5.66 1.94
C LYS A 162 23.37 5.20 3.31
N VAL A 163 22.07 4.97 3.40
CA VAL A 163 21.40 4.43 4.60
C VAL A 163 20.72 3.11 4.27
N GLN A 164 20.52 2.28 5.28
CA GLN A 164 19.80 1.02 5.16
C GLN A 164 18.87 0.87 6.37
N GLY A 165 17.68 0.36 6.12
CA GLY A 165 16.67 0.14 7.15
C GLY A 165 15.52 -0.72 6.60
N ARG A 166 14.72 -1.27 7.50
CA ARG A 166 13.50 -2.00 7.10
C ARG A 166 12.42 -0.99 6.68
N LEU A 167 11.62 -1.33 5.68
CA LEU A 167 10.50 -0.50 5.27
C LEU A 167 9.34 -0.61 6.26
N LEU A 168 8.73 0.52 6.58
CA LEU A 168 7.46 0.65 7.29
C LEU A 168 6.78 1.91 6.75
N GLY A 169 5.47 1.92 6.57
CA GLY A 169 4.80 3.06 5.96
C GLY A 169 3.46 2.73 5.33
N GLY A 170 3.00 3.66 4.50
CA GLY A 170 1.73 3.61 3.80
C GLY A 170 1.24 5.02 3.50
N HIS A 171 -0.05 5.27 3.63
CA HIS A 171 -0.56 6.63 3.52
C HIS A 171 -0.38 7.44 4.82
N THR A 172 -0.56 8.77 4.78
CA THR A 172 -0.28 9.64 5.94
C THR A 172 -1.23 9.41 7.13
N GLY A 173 -2.32 8.66 6.92
CA GLY A 173 -3.22 8.17 7.96
C GLY A 173 -2.58 7.16 8.92
N ILE A 174 -1.34 6.70 8.68
CA ILE A 174 -0.60 5.82 9.59
C ILE A 174 -0.53 6.36 11.02
N LYS A 175 -0.58 7.68 11.18
CA LYS A 175 -0.62 8.36 12.48
C LYS A 175 -1.84 8.02 13.34
N SER A 176 -2.91 7.53 12.73
CA SER A 176 -4.17 7.16 13.40
C SER A 176 -4.24 5.68 13.77
N PHE A 177 -3.29 4.84 13.33
CA PHE A 177 -3.35 3.41 13.58
C PHE A 177 -3.13 3.08 15.07
N PRO A 178 -4.05 2.32 15.71
CA PRO A 178 -3.94 2.01 17.13
C PRO A 178 -2.75 1.07 17.41
N GLY A 179 -1.93 1.43 18.40
CA GLY A 179 -0.83 0.59 18.88
C GLY A 179 0.48 0.73 18.10
N LEU A 180 0.58 1.68 17.17
CA LEU A 180 1.87 2.10 16.62
C LEU A 180 2.62 2.95 17.66
N MET A 181 3.86 2.57 17.92
CA MET A 181 4.73 3.17 18.95
C MET A 181 5.97 3.77 18.27
N VAL A 182 6.62 4.71 18.95
CA VAL A 182 7.87 5.32 18.45
C VAL A 182 8.95 4.29 18.10
N ASP A 183 9.02 3.17 18.82
CA ASP A 183 10.00 2.11 18.58
C ASP A 183 9.75 1.33 17.28
N ASP A 184 8.53 1.36 16.73
CA ASP A 184 8.26 0.76 15.42
C ASP A 184 9.04 1.47 14.30
N PHE A 185 9.40 2.74 14.49
CA PHE A 185 10.15 3.56 13.53
C PHE A 185 11.67 3.41 13.67
N ALA A 186 12.16 2.73 14.70
CA ALA A 186 13.59 2.56 14.93
C ALA A 186 14.26 1.77 13.80
N GLU A 187 15.35 2.35 13.27
CA GLU A 187 16.15 1.77 12.20
C GLU A 187 15.34 1.48 10.92
N LYS A 188 14.20 2.18 10.73
CA LYS A 188 13.34 2.04 9.55
C LYS A 188 13.65 3.08 8.48
N ILE A 189 13.32 2.74 7.25
CA ILE A 189 13.06 3.71 6.19
C ILE A 189 11.54 3.85 6.12
N LEU A 190 11.03 5.04 6.45
CA LEU A 190 9.62 5.34 6.35
C LEU A 190 9.27 5.56 4.87
N PHE A 191 8.19 4.98 4.38
CA PHE A 191 7.64 5.37 3.07
C PHE A 191 6.24 5.97 3.26
N ILE A 192 5.97 7.09 2.59
CA ILE A 192 4.67 7.75 2.63
C ILE A 192 4.16 8.08 1.23
N GLU A 193 2.86 7.99 1.05
CA GLU A 193 2.12 8.45 -0.12
C GLU A 193 0.75 8.98 0.33
N ASP A 194 0.03 9.71 -0.48
CA ASP A 194 -1.39 9.99 -0.23
C ASP A 194 -2.06 10.56 -1.48
N ILE A 195 -3.38 10.72 -1.42
CA ILE A 195 -4.12 11.45 -2.45
C ILE A 195 -3.87 12.97 -2.33
N PRO A 196 -3.99 13.74 -3.43
CA PRO A 196 -3.69 15.17 -3.43
C PRO A 196 -4.38 15.98 -2.32
N GLU A 197 -5.63 15.62 -1.97
CA GLU A 197 -6.41 16.22 -0.88
C GLU A 197 -5.63 16.24 0.47
N PHE A 198 -4.90 15.16 0.78
CA PHE A 198 -4.21 14.96 2.06
C PHE A 198 -2.69 15.10 1.98
N PHE A 199 -2.15 15.58 0.86
CA PHE A 199 -0.71 15.67 0.64
C PHE A 199 -0.23 17.05 0.20
N SER A 200 -0.99 18.08 0.58
CA SER A 200 -0.57 19.48 0.44
C SER A 200 0.63 19.82 1.35
N PRO A 201 1.34 20.94 1.11
CA PRO A 201 2.45 21.37 1.97
C PRO A 201 2.06 21.47 3.46
N LYS A 202 0.83 21.90 3.75
CA LYS A 202 0.31 21.94 5.13
C LYS A 202 0.19 20.54 5.73
N HIS A 203 -0.42 19.59 5.01
CA HIS A 203 -0.59 18.23 5.53
C HIS A 203 0.75 17.52 5.74
N LEU A 204 1.72 17.74 4.85
CA LEU A 204 3.08 17.24 5.01
C LEU A 204 3.80 17.86 6.23
N ALA A 205 3.63 19.16 6.46
CA ALA A 205 4.15 19.81 7.66
C ALA A 205 3.51 19.24 8.93
N ASP A 206 2.18 19.12 8.97
CA ASP A 206 1.45 18.53 10.11
C ASP A 206 1.89 17.07 10.37
N PHE A 207 2.17 16.30 9.30
CA PHE A 207 2.68 14.94 9.40
C PHE A 207 4.12 14.89 9.94
N ALA A 208 4.99 15.79 9.48
CA ALA A 208 6.35 15.92 10.00
C ALA A 208 6.36 16.35 11.47
N ASP A 209 5.50 17.29 11.86
CA ASP A 209 5.32 17.71 13.25
C ASP A 209 4.88 16.54 14.13
N TRP A 210 3.93 15.73 13.66
CA TRP A 210 3.54 14.50 14.36
C TRP A 210 4.72 13.55 14.55
N LEU A 211 5.50 13.26 13.49
CA LEU A 211 6.69 12.40 13.58
C LEU A 211 7.71 12.96 14.59
N GLY A 212 7.90 14.28 14.62
CA GLY A 212 8.79 14.97 15.55
C GLY A 212 8.29 14.86 17.00
N ASN A 213 7.00 15.09 17.22
CA ASN A 213 6.35 15.05 18.53
C ASN A 213 6.38 13.64 19.16
N ILE A 214 6.22 12.58 18.36
CA ILE A 214 6.37 11.21 18.86
C ILE A 214 7.83 10.76 18.98
N GLY A 215 8.79 11.55 18.51
CA GLY A 215 10.23 11.24 18.53
C GLY A 215 10.67 10.24 17.45
N ALA A 216 9.87 10.04 16.40
CA ALA A 216 10.18 9.10 15.32
C ALA A 216 11.24 9.64 14.35
N LEU A 217 11.28 10.96 14.11
CA LEU A 217 12.26 11.57 13.19
C LEU A 217 13.70 11.26 13.56
N GLN A 218 14.01 11.16 14.86
CA GLN A 218 15.35 10.87 15.37
C GLN A 218 15.73 9.39 15.27
N LYS A 219 14.75 8.51 15.08
CA LYS A 219 14.94 7.05 15.03
C LYS A 219 14.92 6.48 13.60
N LEU A 220 14.35 7.23 12.65
CA LEU A 220 14.32 6.88 11.24
C LEU A 220 15.70 6.99 10.59
N LYS A 221 15.96 6.11 9.62
CA LYS A 221 17.15 6.16 8.76
C LYS A 221 16.95 6.96 7.49
N GLY A 222 15.71 7.08 7.04
CA GLY A 222 15.34 7.81 5.83
C GLY A 222 13.84 7.84 5.62
N ILE A 223 13.41 8.71 4.72
CA ILE A 223 12.01 8.86 4.32
C ILE A 223 11.95 8.78 2.80
N LEU A 224 11.03 7.97 2.28
CA LEU A 224 10.65 7.89 0.87
C LEU A 224 9.28 8.53 0.72
N ILE A 225 9.13 9.41 -0.25
CA ILE A 225 7.88 10.09 -0.56
C ILE A 225 7.43 9.61 -1.94
N GLY A 226 6.25 9.01 -2.00
CA GLY A 226 5.60 8.59 -3.22
C GLY A 226 5.24 9.79 -4.09
N LYS A 227 5.19 9.56 -5.40
CA LYS A 227 4.80 10.60 -6.35
C LYS A 227 3.34 10.99 -6.10
N LEU A 228 3.10 12.30 -5.97
CA LEU A 228 1.76 12.87 -5.99
C LEU A 228 1.10 12.68 -7.34
N CYS A 229 -0.20 12.40 -7.33
CA CYS A 229 -0.96 12.40 -8.57
C CYS A 229 -1.26 13.82 -9.07
N GLU A 230 -0.21 14.55 -9.41
CA GLU A 230 -0.25 15.88 -9.96
C GLU A 230 0.67 15.97 -11.18
N TYR A 231 0.18 16.60 -12.24
CA TYR A 231 0.92 16.80 -13.50
C TYR A 231 1.99 17.90 -13.42
N LYS A 232 2.34 18.37 -12.21
CA LYS A 232 3.38 19.35 -11.96
C LYS A 232 4.59 18.67 -11.34
N SER A 233 5.80 18.99 -11.82
CA SER A 233 7.02 18.63 -11.11
C SER A 233 7.09 19.40 -9.80
N PHE A 234 7.68 18.80 -8.75
CA PHE A 234 8.21 19.58 -7.65
C PHE A 234 9.29 20.50 -8.23
N ASP A 235 8.99 21.79 -8.32
CA ASP A 235 10.01 22.79 -8.63
C ASP A 235 10.93 22.87 -7.40
N ALA A 236 12.21 22.54 -7.59
CA ALA A 236 13.22 22.79 -6.58
C ALA A 236 13.41 24.31 -6.51
N HIS A 237 12.77 24.95 -5.53
CA HIS A 237 13.10 26.31 -5.13
C HIS A 237 14.34 26.31 -4.25
#